data_AF-A0A4W3GYC1-F1
#
_entry.id   AF-A0A4W3GYC1-F1
#
_cell.length_a   1.000
_cell.length_b   1.000
_cell.length_c   1.000
_cell.angle_alpha   90.00
_cell.angle_beta   90.00
_cell.angle_gamma   90.00
#
_symmetry.space_group_name_H-M   'P 1'
#
loop_
_entity.id
_entity.type
_entity.pdbx_description
1 polymer ?
#
loop_
_entity_poly.entity_id
_entity_poly.type
_entity_poly.pdbx_seq_one_letter_code
_entity_poly.pdbx_strand_id
1 'polypeptide(L)'
;MRLWRVLLLGTSYALVLWPGARACGPGRGYGRRRHNRKLTPLSYKEFLPKVAEKTLGASGRSEHKISRNTSRFKELMIPNYNPDIIFKDEERTGADRLMTQHWEDVGKYTGTVKFFEMSPRASERIRV
;
A
#
# COMPACT_ATOMS: atom_id res chain seq x y z
N MET A 1 8.18 -0.61 -78.75
CA MET A 1 7.16 -1.46 -78.06
C MET A 1 7.75 -2.25 -76.87
N ARG A 2 8.85 -3.00 -77.02
CA ARG A 2 9.45 -3.81 -75.93
C ARG A 2 10.10 -2.97 -74.81
N LEU A 3 10.87 -1.94 -75.15
CA LEU A 3 11.55 -1.07 -74.18
C LEU A 3 10.59 -0.35 -73.23
N TRP A 4 9.48 0.16 -73.74
CA TRP A 4 8.45 0.81 -72.93
C TRP A 4 7.79 -0.15 -71.93
N ARG A 5 7.61 -1.43 -72.32
CA ARG A 5 7.08 -2.46 -71.42
C ARG A 5 8.07 -2.80 -70.30
N VAL A 6 9.37 -2.85 -70.59
CA VAL A 6 10.41 -3.09 -69.59
C VAL A 6 10.51 -1.92 -68.61
N LEU A 7 10.42 -0.68 -69.10
CA LEU A 7 10.41 0.51 -68.25
C LEU A 7 9.17 0.57 -67.34
N LEU A 8 7.98 0.25 -67.87
CA LEU A 8 6.75 0.20 -67.07
C LEU A 8 6.75 -0.93 -66.02
N LEU A 9 7.37 -2.07 -66.33
CA LEU A 9 7.54 -3.17 -65.38
C LEU A 9 8.58 -2.84 -64.31
N GLY A 10 9.64 -2.13 -64.67
CA GLY A 10 10.65 -1.66 -63.72
C GLY A 10 10.10 -0.61 -62.75
N THR A 11 9.31 0.35 -63.24
CA THR A 11 8.69 1.37 -62.39
C THR A 11 7.59 0.82 -61.50
N SER A 12 6.78 -0.13 -61.99
CA SER A 12 5.77 -0.79 -61.16
C SER A 12 6.40 -1.65 -60.06
N TYR A 13 7.48 -2.37 -60.34
CA TYR A 13 8.23 -3.13 -59.35
C TYR A 13 8.86 -2.24 -58.28
N ALA A 14 9.44 -1.10 -58.68
CA ALA A 14 9.99 -0.12 -57.76
C ALA A 14 8.91 0.51 -56.86
N LEU A 15 7.71 0.80 -57.39
CA LEU A 15 6.58 1.33 -56.63
C LEU A 15 5.99 0.32 -55.63
N VAL A 16 6.00 -0.98 -55.96
CA VAL A 16 5.53 -2.05 -55.07
C VAL A 16 6.51 -2.32 -53.92
N LEU A 17 7.81 -2.14 -54.13
CA LEU A 17 8.84 -2.34 -53.11
C LEU A 17 9.05 -1.15 -52.17
N TRP A 18 8.68 0.06 -52.60
CA TRP A 18 8.86 1.30 -51.84
C TRP A 18 8.17 1.36 -50.45
N PRO A 19 6.96 0.81 -50.24
CA PRO A 19 6.27 0.90 -48.95
C PRO A 19 6.91 0.05 -47.84
N GLY A 20 7.66 -1.01 -48.19
CA GLY A 20 8.25 -1.95 -47.22
C GLY A 20 9.39 -1.34 -46.39
N ALA A 21 10.06 -0.31 -46.92
CA ALA A 21 11.21 0.33 -46.26
C ALA A 21 10.81 1.31 -45.13
N ARG A 22 9.51 1.64 -44.98
CA ARG A 22 9.00 2.52 -43.92
C ARG A 22 8.23 1.78 -42.81
N ALA A 23 8.30 0.45 -42.79
CA ALA A 23 7.53 -0.38 -41.85
C ALA A 23 8.13 -0.48 -40.43
N CYS A 24 9.32 0.06 -40.17
CA CYS A 24 9.83 0.13 -38.79
C CYS A 24 9.25 1.37 -38.09
N GLY A 25 8.13 1.18 -37.39
CA GLY A 25 7.63 2.10 -36.37
C GLY A 25 8.65 2.35 -35.25
N PRO A 26 8.37 3.24 -34.28
CA PRO A 26 9.33 3.61 -33.23
C PRO A 26 9.94 2.34 -32.61
N GLY A 27 11.26 2.17 -32.79
CA GLY A 27 11.99 0.96 -32.43
C GLY A 27 11.85 0.60 -30.95
N ARG A 28 12.34 -0.58 -30.56
CA ARG A 28 12.29 -1.04 -29.15
C ARG A 28 12.84 0.05 -28.22
N GLY A 29 11.95 0.68 -27.45
CA GLY A 29 12.32 1.72 -26.50
C GLY A 29 13.25 1.15 -25.42
N TYR A 30 14.41 1.76 -25.26
CA TYR A 30 15.31 1.45 -24.15
C TYR A 30 14.76 2.10 -22.88
N GLY A 31 14.26 1.27 -21.97
CA GLY A 31 13.75 1.72 -20.68
C GLY A 31 13.52 0.51 -19.78
N ARG A 32 14.15 0.50 -18.61
CA ARG A 32 13.88 -0.52 -17.61
C ARG A 32 12.64 -0.10 -16.83
N ARG A 33 11.56 -0.89 -16.89
CA ARG A 33 10.38 -0.65 -16.05
C ARG A 33 10.83 -0.65 -14.58
N ARG A 34 10.43 0.35 -13.81
CA ARG A 34 10.65 0.32 -12.35
C ARG A 34 9.95 -0.91 -11.78
N HIS A 35 10.70 -1.78 -11.11
CA HIS A 35 10.12 -2.93 -10.44
C HIS A 35 9.44 -2.44 -9.16
N ASN A 36 8.22 -2.89 -8.90
CA ASN A 36 7.52 -2.59 -7.65
C ASN A 36 8.34 -3.10 -6.46
N ARG A 37 8.26 -2.43 -5.30
CA ARG A 37 8.89 -2.96 -4.08
C ARG A 37 8.28 -4.34 -3.77
N LYS A 38 9.12 -5.36 -3.61
CA LYS A 38 8.68 -6.69 -3.19
C LYS A 38 8.39 -6.65 -1.69
N LEU A 39 7.15 -6.97 -1.30
CA LEU A 39 6.77 -7.11 0.10
C LEU A 39 7.18 -8.51 0.56
N THR A 40 7.93 -8.59 1.67
CA THR A 40 8.29 -9.85 2.30
C THR A 40 7.32 -10.12 3.45
N PRO A 41 6.69 -11.30 3.53
CA PRO A 41 5.81 -11.62 4.64
C PRO A 41 6.64 -11.77 5.93
N LEU A 42 6.05 -11.38 7.05
CA LEU A 42 6.64 -11.60 8.38
C LEU A 42 6.52 -13.07 8.76
N SER A 43 7.60 -13.63 9.31
CA SER A 43 7.60 -14.99 9.86
C SER A 43 6.89 -15.03 11.22
N TYR A 44 6.49 -16.22 11.66
CA TYR A 44 5.90 -16.37 13.00
C TYR A 44 6.86 -15.88 14.09
N LYS A 45 6.36 -15.07 15.03
CA LYS A 45 7.13 -14.38 16.09
C LYS A 45 8.20 -13.40 15.60
N GLU A 46 8.22 -13.07 14.32
CA GLU A 46 9.08 -12.00 13.81
C GLU A 46 8.44 -10.63 14.07
N PHE A 47 9.26 -9.66 14.45
CA PHE A 47 8.86 -8.27 14.61
C PHE A 47 9.88 -7.35 13.95
N LEU A 48 9.36 -6.30 13.30
CA LEU A 48 10.16 -5.26 12.68
C LEU A 48 9.80 -3.90 13.30
N PRO A 49 10.80 -3.06 13.63
CA PRO A 49 12.24 -3.35 13.65
C PRO A 49 12.60 -4.41 14.70
N LYS A 50 13.76 -5.08 14.55
CA LYS A 50 14.24 -6.18 15.44
C LYS A 50 14.73 -5.67 16.80
N VAL A 51 13.91 -4.86 17.45
CA VAL A 51 14.15 -4.27 18.77
C VAL A 51 12.88 -4.42 19.60
N ALA A 52 13.01 -4.33 20.92
CA ALA A 52 11.85 -4.39 21.79
C ALA A 52 10.87 -3.24 21.50
N GLU A 53 9.57 -3.52 21.55
CA GLU A 53 8.51 -2.55 21.22
C GLU A 53 8.64 -1.21 21.95
N LYS A 54 9.08 -1.24 23.22
CA LYS A 54 9.16 -0.06 24.09
C LYS A 54 10.39 0.81 23.87
N THR A 55 11.20 0.49 22.86
CA THR A 55 12.43 1.21 22.53
C THR A 55 12.10 2.42 21.66
N LEU A 56 12.87 3.51 21.76
CA LEU A 56 12.71 4.71 20.93
C LEU A 56 12.85 4.43 19.42
N GLY A 57 13.54 3.36 19.04
CA GLY A 57 13.64 2.90 17.64
C GLY A 57 12.41 2.13 17.13
N ALA A 58 11.39 1.91 17.97
CA ALA A 58 10.14 1.24 17.63
C ALA A 58 8.93 2.09 18.05
N SER A 59 8.13 1.64 19.01
CA SER A 59 6.93 2.35 19.48
C SER A 59 7.17 3.28 20.66
N GLY A 60 8.42 3.42 21.13
CA GLY A 60 8.75 4.32 22.23
C GLY A 60 8.25 3.86 23.60
N ARG A 61 8.46 4.70 24.61
CA ARG A 61 8.13 4.37 26.01
C ARG A 61 6.61 4.33 26.18
N SER A 62 6.12 3.31 26.88
CA SER A 62 4.70 3.25 27.24
C SER A 62 4.36 4.38 28.20
N GLU A 63 3.37 5.18 27.83
CA GLU A 63 2.71 6.12 28.74
C GLU A 63 1.83 5.38 29.78
N HIS A 64 1.04 6.16 30.53
CA HIS A 64 0.09 5.66 31.51
C HIS A 64 -1.18 5.10 30.87
N LYS A 65 -1.78 4.14 31.58
CA LYS A 65 -3.08 3.56 31.25
C LYS A 65 -4.15 4.66 31.17
N ILE A 66 -4.84 4.75 30.04
CA ILE A 66 -5.91 5.72 29.82
C ILE A 66 -7.23 5.08 30.22
N SER A 67 -7.85 5.59 31.28
CA SER A 67 -9.19 5.20 31.68
C SER A 67 -10.23 6.13 31.05
N ARG A 68 -11.46 5.62 30.85
CA ARG A 68 -12.60 6.36 30.27
C ARG A 68 -12.90 7.69 30.97
N ASN A 69 -12.54 7.81 32.25
CA ASN A 69 -12.81 8.99 33.08
C ASN A 69 -11.71 10.06 33.04
N THR A 70 -10.62 9.85 32.30
CA THR A 70 -9.49 10.79 32.25
C THR A 70 -9.70 11.85 31.16
N SER A 71 -9.23 13.08 31.37
CA SER A 71 -9.27 14.15 30.35
C SER A 71 -8.55 13.73 29.06
N ARG A 72 -7.42 13.05 29.21
CA ARG A 72 -6.62 12.46 28.11
C ARG A 72 -7.41 11.50 27.22
N PHE A 73 -8.46 10.84 27.74
CA PHE A 73 -9.29 9.94 26.95
C PHE A 73 -10.05 10.68 25.85
N LYS A 74 -10.60 11.87 26.16
CA LYS A 74 -11.38 12.65 25.19
C LYS A 74 -10.52 13.29 24.11
N GLU A 75 -9.29 13.69 24.46
CA GLU A 75 -8.36 14.33 23.55
C GLU A 75 -7.66 13.33 22.63
N LEU A 76 -7.28 12.16 23.18
CA LEU A 76 -6.50 11.19 22.44
C LEU A 76 -7.35 10.14 21.74
N MET A 77 -8.52 9.75 22.25
CA MET A 77 -9.29 8.66 21.66
C MET A 77 -10.40 9.17 20.74
N ILE A 78 -10.22 8.95 19.45
CA ILE A 78 -11.18 9.25 18.40
C ILE A 78 -11.80 7.92 17.93
N PRO A 79 -13.13 7.85 17.75
CA PRO A 79 -13.77 6.65 17.24
C PRO A 79 -13.57 6.49 15.73
N ASN A 80 -13.14 5.31 15.29
CA ASN A 80 -13.00 4.95 13.88
C ASN A 80 -14.25 4.21 13.35
N TYR A 81 -14.88 4.81 12.34
CA TYR A 81 -16.09 4.29 11.70
C TYR A 81 -15.89 3.91 10.23
N ASN A 82 -14.66 3.58 9.82
CA ASN A 82 -14.38 3.17 8.44
C ASN A 82 -15.16 1.87 8.08
N PRO A 83 -16.03 1.88 7.05
CA PRO A 83 -16.78 0.69 6.64
C PRO A 83 -15.90 -0.43 6.06
N ASP A 84 -14.68 -0.13 5.63
CA ASP A 84 -13.73 -1.12 5.08
C ASP A 84 -13.05 -1.94 6.17
N ILE A 85 -13.27 -1.58 7.44
CA ILE A 85 -12.65 -2.19 8.60
C ILE A 85 -13.68 -3.00 9.38
N ILE A 86 -13.47 -4.32 9.45
CA ILE A 86 -14.30 -5.21 10.27
C ILE A 86 -13.72 -5.26 11.68
N PHE A 87 -14.45 -4.68 12.63
CA PHE A 87 -14.12 -4.74 14.06
C PHE A 87 -14.77 -5.98 14.70
N LYS A 88 -14.03 -6.68 15.57
CA LYS A 88 -14.49 -7.90 16.25
C LYS A 88 -15.53 -7.60 17.34
N ASP A 89 -15.26 -6.59 18.19
CA ASP A 89 -16.13 -6.08 19.27
C ASP A 89 -16.88 -7.16 20.07
N GLU A 90 -16.15 -8.14 20.60
CA GLU A 90 -16.72 -9.25 21.39
C GLU A 90 -17.42 -8.76 22.67
N GLU A 91 -16.97 -7.62 23.19
CA GLU A 91 -17.46 -7.01 24.42
C GLU A 91 -18.72 -6.17 24.23
N ARG A 92 -19.09 -5.87 22.97
CA ARG A 92 -20.23 -5.01 22.61
C ARG A 92 -20.16 -3.61 23.25
N THR A 93 -18.96 -3.13 23.52
CA THR A 93 -18.74 -1.80 24.14
C THR A 93 -18.27 -0.77 23.13
N GLY A 94 -17.91 -1.19 21.90
CA GLY A 94 -17.32 -0.33 20.88
C GLY A 94 -15.89 0.13 21.21
N ALA A 95 -15.25 -0.50 22.21
CA ALA A 95 -13.91 -0.15 22.66
C ALA A 95 -12.85 -0.34 21.56
N ASP A 96 -12.97 -1.38 20.74
CA ASP A 96 -12.08 -1.67 19.60
C ASP A 96 -12.04 -0.55 18.54
N ARG A 97 -13.02 0.36 18.55
CA ARG A 97 -13.11 1.49 17.61
C ARG A 97 -12.37 2.72 18.11
N LEU A 98 -12.00 2.77 19.38
CA LEU A 98 -11.37 3.93 20.01
C LEU A 98 -9.85 3.83 19.87
N MET A 99 -9.26 4.78 19.14
CA MET A 99 -7.83 4.79 18.85
C MET A 99 -7.28 6.21 18.81
N THR A 100 -5.96 6.37 18.91
CA THR A 100 -5.35 7.70 18.73
C THR A 100 -5.36 8.12 17.27
N GLN A 101 -5.31 9.43 17.03
CA GLN A 101 -5.30 9.97 15.67
C GLN A 101 -4.18 9.36 14.80
N HIS A 102 -2.99 9.17 15.36
CA HIS A 102 -1.89 8.50 14.65
C HIS A 102 -2.27 7.08 14.20
N TRP A 103 -2.89 6.31 15.09
CA TRP A 103 -3.33 4.96 14.76
C TRP A 103 -4.48 4.96 13.77
N GLU A 104 -5.42 5.92 13.88
CA GLU A 104 -6.53 6.06 12.94
C GLU A 104 -6.01 6.26 11.52
N ASP A 105 -5.04 7.16 11.36
CA ASP A 105 -4.40 7.43 10.08
C ASP A 105 -3.67 6.19 9.55
N VAL A 106 -2.87 5.51 10.38
CA VAL A 106 -2.20 4.25 9.99
C VAL A 106 -3.21 3.16 9.58
N GLY A 107 -4.33 3.05 10.30
CA GLY A 107 -5.38 2.06 10.03
C GLY A 107 -6.05 2.26 8.67
N LYS A 108 -6.31 3.52 8.28
CA LYS A 108 -6.87 3.87 6.96
C LYS A 108 -6.00 3.39 5.81
N TYR A 109 -4.67 3.48 5.93
CA TYR A 109 -3.75 3.12 4.84
C TYR A 109 -3.37 1.65 4.80
N THR A 110 -3.34 0.97 5.94
CA THR A 110 -2.88 -0.42 6.02
C THR A 110 -4.01 -1.42 5.87
N GLY A 111 -5.28 -1.01 6.05
CA GLY A 111 -6.43 -1.94 6.14
C GLY A 111 -6.25 -3.00 7.24
N THR A 112 -5.24 -2.84 8.09
CA THR A 112 -4.83 -3.82 9.08
C THR A 112 -5.29 -3.27 10.43
N VAL A 113 -6.38 -3.83 10.95
CA VAL A 113 -6.69 -3.70 12.37
C VAL A 113 -5.58 -4.46 13.08
N LYS A 114 -4.56 -3.74 13.56
CA LYS A 114 -3.82 -4.27 14.70
C LYS A 114 -4.89 -4.52 15.76
N PHE A 115 -5.15 -5.79 16.04
CA PHE A 115 -5.97 -6.23 17.16
C PHE A 115 -5.44 -5.55 18.41
N PHE A 116 -5.98 -4.38 18.74
CA PHE A 116 -5.92 -3.86 20.08
C PHE A 116 -7.01 -4.66 20.78
N GLU A 117 -6.61 -5.80 21.34
CA GLU A 117 -7.46 -6.56 22.23
C GLU A 117 -7.72 -5.63 23.42
N MET A 118 -8.79 -4.85 23.35
CA MET A 118 -9.22 -3.97 24.43
C MET A 118 -10.02 -4.78 25.45
N SER A 119 -9.48 -5.95 25.85
CA SER A 119 -9.95 -6.80 26.94
C SER A 119 -10.43 -5.92 28.12
N PRO A 120 -11.40 -6.31 28.96
CA PRO A 120 -11.67 -5.63 30.22
C PRO A 120 -10.44 -5.57 31.15
N ARG A 121 -9.37 -6.33 30.86
CA ARG A 121 -8.04 -6.20 31.47
C ARG A 121 -7.12 -5.16 30.77
N ALA A 122 -7.37 -4.85 29.50
CA ALA A 122 -6.62 -3.91 28.65
C ALA A 122 -6.91 -2.43 28.90
N SER A 123 -7.68 -2.12 29.93
CA SER A 123 -7.46 -0.84 30.61
C SER A 123 -5.96 -0.66 30.94
N GLU A 124 -5.18 -1.73 31.15
CA GLU A 124 -3.78 -1.66 31.58
C GLU A 124 -2.71 -1.25 30.57
N ARG A 125 -3.00 -1.10 29.27
CA ARG A 125 -1.90 -1.06 28.29
C ARG A 125 -2.12 -0.21 27.03
N ILE A 126 -2.86 0.88 27.15
CA ILE A 126 -2.98 1.88 26.08
C ILE A 126 -1.65 2.63 25.97
N ARG A 127 -1.04 2.61 24.78
CA ARG A 127 0.22 3.31 24.44
C ARG A 127 -0.08 4.33 23.35
N VAL A 128 0.35 5.57 23.58
CA VAL A 128 0.29 6.66 22.60
C VAL A 128 1.26 6.37 21.46
#